data_AF-D3IN51-F1
#
_entry.id   AF-D3IN51-F1
#
_cell.length_a   1.000
_cell.length_b   1.000
_cell.length_c   1.000
_cell.angle_alpha   90.00
_cell.angle_beta   90.00
_cell.angle_gamma   90.00
#
_symmetry.space_group_name_H-M   'P 1'
#
loop_
_entity.id
_entity.type
_entity.pdbx_description
1 polymer ?
#
loop_
_entity_poly.entity_id
_entity_poly.type
_entity_poly.pdbx_seq_one_letter_code
_entity_poly.pdbx_strand_id
1 'polypeptide(L)'
;MKSLVFILAAFIVAGSCGAQRKVKVTKIKGGKQMTTEKIDTQRFHWNKDKNNDYTFVNYKGQKVIQSRDMDNGVYYYYETRRKENELIEEYRRYFNDGKLNVEGFQYKDYGFPMGIWRTYDEKGKLIETEDYDAPFKNYPWEEVRKFLERERGIDFFDKRT
;
A
#
# COMPACT_ATOMS: atom_id res chain seq x y z
N MET A 1 30.33 -2.83 42.48
CA MET A 1 30.05 -3.59 41.24
C MET A 1 28.84 -2.96 40.58
N LYS A 2 29.06 -1.95 39.75
CA LYS A 2 28.02 -1.17 39.07
C LYS A 2 28.43 -1.06 37.60
N SER A 3 27.46 -1.29 36.72
CA SER A 3 27.42 -0.87 35.33
C SER A 3 28.50 -1.45 34.39
N LEU A 4 28.16 -2.54 33.70
CA LEU A 4 28.91 -3.04 32.55
C LEU A 4 28.00 -3.60 31.44
N VAL A 5 26.79 -3.04 31.28
CA VAL A 5 25.82 -3.45 30.25
C VAL A 5 25.23 -2.21 29.58
N PHE A 6 26.03 -1.44 28.84
CA PHE A 6 25.49 -0.37 27.98
C PHE A 6 26.34 -0.04 26.73
N ILE A 7 27.19 -0.94 26.22
CA ILE A 7 28.04 -0.66 25.04
C ILE A 7 27.87 -1.71 23.92
N LEU A 8 26.67 -2.24 23.73
CA LEU A 8 26.37 -3.06 22.53
C LEU A 8 25.24 -2.50 21.65
N ALA A 9 24.53 -1.46 22.10
CA ALA A 9 23.47 -0.81 21.31
C ALA A 9 23.99 0.35 20.44
N ALA A 10 25.22 0.82 20.63
CA ALA A 10 25.76 1.99 19.92
C ALA A 10 26.38 1.68 18.55
N PHE A 11 26.62 0.41 18.20
CA PHE A 11 27.21 0.03 16.91
C PHE A 11 26.19 -0.18 15.77
N ILE A 12 24.89 -0.11 16.04
CA ILE A 12 23.85 -0.21 15.00
C ILE A 12 23.58 1.15 14.34
N VAL A 13 23.99 2.26 14.96
CA VAL A 13 23.58 3.62 14.55
C VAL A 13 24.56 4.30 13.57
N ALA A 14 25.71 3.70 13.28
CA ALA A 14 26.71 4.30 12.37
C ALA A 14 26.71 3.74 10.93
N GLY A 15 25.77 2.86 10.56
CA GLY A 15 25.68 2.28 9.22
C GLY A 15 24.52 2.80 8.34
N SER A 16 23.63 3.64 8.88
CA SER A 16 22.38 4.01 8.20
C SER A 16 22.48 5.33 7.43
N CYS A 17 23.35 5.39 6.43
CA CYS A 17 23.14 6.32 5.30
C CYS A 17 24.00 5.84 4.12
N GLY A 18 23.40 5.10 3.18
CA GLY A 18 24.06 4.79 1.90
C GLY A 18 23.81 3.41 1.29
N ALA A 19 23.11 2.48 1.94
CA ALA A 19 22.89 1.15 1.37
C ALA A 19 21.53 0.55 1.72
N GLN A 20 20.44 1.24 1.39
CA GLN A 20 19.26 0.48 1.00
C GLN A 20 19.61 -0.16 -0.34
N ARG A 21 20.14 -1.39 -0.31
CA ARG A 21 20.12 -2.27 -1.48
C ARG A 21 18.66 -2.26 -1.92
N LYS A 22 18.36 -1.58 -3.04
CA LYS A 22 17.07 -1.70 -3.70
C LYS A 22 16.95 -3.18 -4.03
N VAL A 23 16.25 -3.88 -3.16
CA VAL A 23 15.89 -5.26 -3.37
C VAL A 23 15.28 -5.32 -4.74
N LYS A 24 15.88 -6.11 -5.63
CA LYS A 24 15.56 -6.11 -7.05
C LYS A 24 14.22 -6.81 -7.23
N VAL A 25 13.14 -6.05 -7.09
CA VAL A 25 11.82 -6.55 -7.41
C VAL A 25 11.78 -6.81 -8.91
N THR A 26 11.36 -8.01 -9.29
CA THR A 26 11.41 -8.42 -10.69
C THR A 26 10.17 -7.88 -11.39
N LYS A 27 10.36 -6.83 -12.18
CA LYS A 27 9.34 -6.24 -13.03
C LYS A 27 9.10 -7.16 -14.22
N ILE A 28 7.89 -7.68 -14.36
CA ILE A 28 7.48 -8.49 -15.50
C ILE A 28 6.71 -7.58 -16.47
N LYS A 29 7.16 -7.50 -17.73
CA LYS A 29 6.42 -6.76 -18.76
C LYS A 29 5.02 -7.36 -18.92
N GLY A 30 4.02 -6.49 -18.87
CA GLY A 30 2.62 -6.88 -19.02
C GLY A 30 2.31 -7.50 -20.37
N GLY A 31 1.43 -8.51 -20.36
CA GLY A 31 0.99 -9.26 -21.54
C GLY A 31 -0.10 -8.54 -22.35
N LYS A 32 -0.95 -9.32 -23.05
CA LYS A 32 -2.13 -8.80 -23.77
C LYS A 32 -3.33 -8.52 -22.85
N GLN A 33 -3.15 -8.56 -21.53
CA GLN A 33 -4.22 -8.39 -20.57
C GLN A 33 -4.68 -6.92 -20.53
N MET A 34 -5.99 -6.72 -20.45
CA MET A 34 -6.64 -5.41 -20.39
C MET A 34 -7.47 -5.30 -19.11
N THR A 35 -7.64 -4.10 -18.59
CA THR A 35 -8.63 -3.75 -17.56
C THR A 35 -9.73 -2.87 -18.16
N THR A 36 -10.95 -3.00 -17.62
CA THR A 36 -12.09 -2.12 -17.88
C THR A 36 -12.52 -1.36 -16.64
N GLU A 37 -11.81 -1.51 -15.52
CA GLU A 37 -12.16 -0.86 -14.26
C GLU A 37 -12.01 0.67 -14.37
N LYS A 38 -12.99 1.38 -13.82
CA LYS A 38 -13.03 2.83 -13.75
C LYS A 38 -13.60 3.27 -12.41
N ILE A 39 -13.12 4.41 -11.93
CA ILE A 39 -13.75 5.14 -10.83
C ILE A 39 -14.92 5.98 -11.34
N ASP A 40 -15.98 6.06 -10.54
CA ASP A 40 -17.09 6.99 -10.78
C ASP A 40 -16.68 8.41 -10.31
N THR A 41 -16.05 9.15 -11.22
CA THR A 41 -15.56 10.51 -10.94
C THR A 41 -16.69 11.49 -10.64
N GLN A 42 -17.87 11.28 -11.24
CA GLN A 42 -19.03 12.14 -11.02
C GLN A 42 -19.55 11.98 -9.58
N ARG A 43 -19.73 10.74 -9.13
CA ARG A 43 -20.08 10.46 -7.74
C ARG A 43 -19.03 11.02 -6.77
N PHE A 44 -17.74 10.87 -7.07
CA PHE A 44 -16.69 11.48 -6.26
C PHE A 44 -16.87 13.00 -6.15
N HIS A 45 -17.03 13.72 -7.27
CA HIS A 45 -17.15 15.17 -7.28
C HIS A 45 -18.40 15.68 -6.54
N TRP A 46 -19.48 14.92 -6.56
CA TRP A 46 -20.70 15.27 -5.81
C TRP A 46 -20.59 15.06 -4.30
N ASN A 47 -19.70 14.19 -3.84
CA ASN A 47 -19.68 13.74 -2.44
C ASN A 47 -18.37 14.03 -1.71
N LYS A 48 -17.32 14.50 -2.40
CA LYS A 48 -16.05 14.84 -1.77
C LYS A 48 -16.21 16.02 -0.80
N ASP A 49 -15.41 16.01 0.25
CA ASP A 49 -15.32 17.10 1.21
C ASP A 49 -14.39 18.23 0.72
N LYS A 50 -14.10 19.17 1.62
CA LYS A 50 -13.21 20.31 1.37
C LYS A 50 -11.74 19.92 1.14
N ASN A 51 -11.33 18.73 1.58
CA ASN A 51 -9.98 18.19 1.43
C ASN A 51 -9.84 17.33 0.17
N ASN A 52 -10.90 17.22 -0.64
CA ASN A 52 -11.00 16.31 -1.79
C ASN A 52 -11.07 14.83 -1.40
N ASP A 53 -11.59 14.51 -0.22
CA ASP A 53 -11.80 13.13 0.21
C ASP A 53 -13.29 12.76 0.16
N TYR A 54 -13.61 11.56 -0.30
CA TYR A 54 -14.94 10.96 -0.23
C TYR A 54 -14.87 9.59 0.44
N THR A 55 -15.50 9.47 1.61
CA THR A 55 -15.56 8.21 2.36
C THR A 55 -16.97 7.63 2.37
N PHE A 56 -17.10 6.33 2.10
CA PHE A 56 -18.38 5.60 2.18
C PHE A 56 -18.15 4.12 2.49
N VAL A 57 -19.23 3.36 2.74
CA VAL A 57 -19.18 1.90 2.84
C VAL A 57 -19.78 1.30 1.58
N ASN A 58 -19.05 0.39 0.92
CA ASN A 58 -19.53 -0.27 -0.29
C ASN A 58 -20.44 -1.47 0.04
N TYR A 59 -21.04 -2.08 -0.99
CA TYR A 59 -21.93 -3.24 -0.83
C TYR A 59 -21.26 -4.49 -0.24
N LYS A 60 -19.93 -4.55 -0.20
CA LYS A 60 -19.14 -5.62 0.44
C LYS A 60 -18.85 -5.34 1.92
N GLY A 61 -19.35 -4.23 2.47
CA GLY A 61 -19.07 -3.80 3.83
C GLY A 61 -17.66 -3.22 4.02
N GLN A 62 -16.95 -2.86 2.95
CA GLN A 62 -15.63 -2.22 3.06
C GLN A 62 -15.81 -0.71 3.22
N LYS A 63 -15.06 -0.11 4.15
CA LYS A 63 -14.80 1.33 4.14
C LYS A 63 -13.99 1.65 2.90
N VAL A 64 -14.53 2.52 2.06
CA VAL A 64 -13.89 3.04 0.86
C VAL A 64 -13.52 4.50 1.10
N ILE A 65 -12.28 4.84 0.84
CA ILE A 65 -11.79 6.22 0.87
C ILE A 65 -11.29 6.55 -0.53
N GLN A 66 -11.91 7.53 -1.18
CA GLN A 66 -11.47 8.08 -2.45
C GLN A 66 -10.87 9.46 -2.23
N SER A 67 -9.77 9.77 -2.92
CA SER A 67 -9.19 11.11 -2.93
C SER A 67 -8.74 11.51 -4.32
N ARG A 68 -8.47 12.80 -4.53
CA ARG A 68 -7.90 13.31 -5.79
C ARG A 68 -6.71 14.22 -5.47
N ASP A 69 -5.54 13.84 -5.94
CA ASP A 69 -4.29 14.56 -5.67
C ASP A 69 -3.39 14.61 -6.91
N MET A 70 -2.38 15.49 -6.88
CA MET A 70 -1.44 15.71 -7.95
C MET A 70 -0.12 14.98 -7.67
N ASP A 71 0.28 14.12 -8.60
CA ASP A 71 1.59 13.46 -8.61
C ASP A 71 2.36 13.93 -9.84
N ASN A 72 3.51 14.58 -9.61
CA ASN A 72 4.39 15.12 -10.66
C ASN A 72 3.65 15.99 -11.71
N GLY A 73 2.74 16.86 -11.27
CA GLY A 73 1.99 17.77 -12.14
C GLY A 73 0.77 17.14 -12.83
N VAL A 74 0.47 15.88 -12.56
CA VAL A 74 -0.67 15.15 -13.14
C VAL A 74 -1.64 14.76 -12.03
N TYR A 75 -2.93 15.04 -12.23
CA TYR A 75 -3.97 14.63 -11.29
C TYR A 75 -4.31 13.14 -11.43
N TYR A 76 -4.46 12.48 -10.29
CA TYR A 76 -4.94 11.11 -10.18
C TYR A 76 -6.05 11.03 -9.14
N TYR A 77 -6.89 10.01 -9.29
CA TYR A 77 -7.77 9.57 -8.20
C TYR A 77 -7.14 8.39 -7.49
N TYR A 78 -7.30 8.34 -6.19
CA TYR A 78 -6.85 7.24 -5.34
C TYR A 78 -8.06 6.62 -4.66
N GLU A 79 -8.03 5.31 -4.45
CA GLU A 79 -9.06 4.62 -3.69
C GLU A 79 -8.44 3.51 -2.84
N THR A 80 -8.77 3.51 -1.55
CA THR A 80 -8.51 2.37 -0.66
C THR A 80 -9.82 1.70 -0.26
N ARG A 81 -9.82 0.37 -0.12
CA ARG A 81 -10.98 -0.41 0.33
C ARG A 81 -10.55 -1.40 1.41
N ARG A 82 -11.16 -1.33 2.59
CA ARG A 82 -10.79 -2.16 3.75
C ARG A 82 -12.00 -2.51 4.59
N LYS A 83 -12.17 -3.76 5.03
CA LYS A 83 -13.20 -4.05 6.06
C LYS A 83 -12.70 -3.59 7.42
N GLU A 84 -13.65 -3.34 8.32
CA GLU A 84 -13.30 -3.10 9.72
C GLU A 84 -12.51 -4.30 10.27
N ASN A 85 -11.49 -4.02 11.10
CA ASN A 85 -10.58 -5.03 11.67
C ASN A 85 -9.77 -5.84 10.64
N GLU A 86 -9.51 -5.29 9.46
CA GLU A 86 -8.46 -5.78 8.57
C GLU A 86 -7.22 -4.87 8.64
N LEU A 87 -6.04 -5.47 8.49
CA LEU A 87 -4.76 -4.76 8.43
C LEU A 87 -4.33 -4.48 6.99
N ILE A 88 -4.90 -5.20 6.02
CA ILE A 88 -4.55 -5.09 4.61
C ILE A 88 -5.70 -4.41 3.90
N GLU A 89 -5.38 -3.46 3.02
CA GLU A 89 -6.35 -2.79 2.17
C GLU A 89 -6.03 -2.96 0.69
N GLU A 90 -7.10 -3.02 -0.08
CA GLU A 90 -7.10 -2.86 -1.52
C GLU A 90 -6.67 -1.43 -1.86
N TYR A 91 -5.64 -1.25 -2.68
CA TYR A 91 -5.22 0.06 -3.22
C TYR A 91 -5.51 0.17 -4.71
N ARG A 92 -6.07 1.29 -5.17
CA ARG A 92 -6.21 1.64 -6.58
C ARG A 92 -5.77 3.08 -6.83
N ARG A 93 -5.12 3.29 -7.97
CA ARG A 93 -4.90 4.62 -8.56
C ARG A 93 -5.52 4.65 -9.93
N TYR A 94 -6.21 5.74 -10.26
CA TYR A 94 -6.86 5.97 -11.54
C TYR A 94 -6.33 7.22 -12.20
N PHE A 95 -6.18 7.19 -13.52
CA PHE A 95 -5.91 8.37 -14.32
C PHE A 95 -7.00 9.44 -14.13
N ASN A 96 -6.71 10.67 -14.53
CA ASN A 96 -7.66 11.77 -14.43
C ASN A 96 -8.96 11.55 -15.24
N ASP A 97 -8.94 10.69 -16.26
CA ASP A 97 -10.13 10.28 -17.03
C ASP A 97 -10.92 9.13 -16.35
N GLY A 98 -10.49 8.71 -15.17
CA GLY A 98 -11.13 7.71 -14.32
C GLY A 98 -10.72 6.27 -14.60
N LYS A 99 -9.88 5.98 -15.61
CA LYS A 99 -9.43 4.60 -15.88
C LYS A 99 -8.40 4.11 -14.87
N LEU A 100 -8.45 2.81 -14.54
CA LEU A 100 -7.49 2.19 -13.64
C LEU A 100 -6.05 2.33 -14.19
N ASN A 101 -5.14 2.81 -13.34
CA ASN A 101 -3.72 2.91 -13.62
C ASN A 101 -2.90 1.92 -12.78
N VAL A 102 -3.18 1.80 -11.48
CA VAL A 102 -2.48 0.88 -10.57
C VAL A 102 -3.49 0.17 -9.69
N GLU A 103 -3.28 -1.13 -9.48
CA GLU A 103 -3.95 -1.89 -8.43
C GLU A 103 -2.95 -2.71 -7.63
N GLY A 104 -3.26 -2.94 -6.35
CA GLY A 104 -2.50 -3.79 -5.47
C GLY A 104 -3.13 -3.89 -4.10
N PHE A 105 -2.32 -4.35 -3.15
CA PHE A 105 -2.64 -4.41 -1.73
C PHE A 105 -1.56 -3.70 -0.94
N GLN A 106 -1.94 -3.06 0.16
CA GLN A 106 -1.01 -2.42 1.09
C GLN A 106 -1.44 -2.67 2.53
N TYR A 107 -0.49 -2.56 3.45
CA TYR A 107 -0.82 -2.44 4.87
C TYR A 107 -1.61 -1.13 5.10
N LYS A 108 -2.57 -1.18 6.03
CA LYS A 108 -3.53 -0.10 6.32
C LYS A 108 -2.86 1.26 6.50
N ASP A 109 -3.64 2.31 6.26
CA ASP A 109 -3.28 3.69 6.56
C ASP A 109 -2.02 4.14 5.79
N TYR A 110 -1.96 3.78 4.49
CA TYR A 110 -0.84 4.08 3.59
C TYR A 110 0.51 3.49 4.05
N GLY A 111 0.46 2.26 4.57
CA GLY A 111 1.66 1.51 4.95
C GLY A 111 2.48 1.04 3.75
N PHE A 112 3.00 -0.18 3.82
CA PHE A 112 3.86 -0.73 2.77
C PHE A 112 3.06 -1.53 1.73
N PRO A 113 3.51 -1.55 0.45
CA PRO A 113 2.91 -2.39 -0.58
C PRO A 113 3.16 -3.87 -0.30
N MET A 114 2.18 -4.69 -0.64
CA MET A 114 2.18 -6.14 -0.42
C MET A 114 1.71 -6.90 -1.65
N GLY A 115 2.26 -8.10 -1.82
CA GLY A 115 1.89 -9.02 -2.87
C GLY A 115 2.10 -8.46 -4.28
N ILE A 116 1.23 -8.87 -5.19
CA ILE A 116 1.33 -8.54 -6.61
C ILE A 116 0.64 -7.21 -6.91
N TRP A 117 1.41 -6.27 -7.46
CA TRP A 117 0.95 -5.00 -7.98
C TRP A 117 0.95 -5.02 -9.50
N ARG A 118 -0.05 -4.38 -10.10
CA ARG A 118 -0.21 -4.28 -11.55
C ARG A 118 -0.35 -2.83 -11.97
N THR A 119 0.32 -2.47 -13.06
CA THR A 119 0.23 -1.14 -13.66
C THR A 119 -0.29 -1.24 -15.09
N TYR A 120 -1.23 -0.37 -15.42
CA TYR A 120 -1.92 -0.29 -16.69
C TYR A 120 -1.66 1.07 -17.35
N ASP A 121 -1.59 1.07 -18.69
CA ASP A 121 -1.54 2.31 -19.47
C ASP A 121 -2.92 2.99 -19.61
N GLU A 122 -2.96 4.18 -20.21
CA GLU A 122 -4.19 4.96 -20.41
C GLU A 122 -5.25 4.28 -21.31
N LYS A 123 -4.86 3.21 -22.01
CA LYS A 123 -5.77 2.37 -22.81
C LYS A 123 -6.29 1.17 -22.00
N GLY A 124 -5.84 1.02 -20.76
CA GLY A 124 -6.17 -0.09 -19.87
C GLY A 124 -5.32 -1.33 -20.11
N LYS A 125 -4.23 -1.27 -20.88
CA LYS A 125 -3.38 -2.43 -21.13
C LYS A 125 -2.42 -2.63 -19.96
N LEU A 126 -2.30 -3.86 -19.47
CA LEU A 126 -1.29 -4.22 -18.46
C LEU A 126 0.11 -4.01 -19.06
N ILE A 127 0.90 -3.15 -18.41
CA ILE A 127 2.28 -2.86 -18.85
C ILE A 127 3.33 -3.38 -17.87
N GLU A 128 2.95 -3.59 -16.61
CA GLU A 128 3.88 -4.02 -15.57
C GLU A 128 3.18 -4.85 -14.49
N THR A 129 3.91 -5.84 -13.98
CA THR A 129 3.55 -6.59 -12.77
C THR A 129 4.78 -6.71 -11.88
N GLU A 130 4.60 -6.39 -10.60
CA GLU A 130 5.65 -6.35 -9.58
C GLU A 130 5.20 -7.14 -8.35
N ASP A 131 5.99 -8.12 -7.90
CA ASP A 131 5.71 -8.91 -6.68
C ASP A 131 6.53 -8.36 -5.51
N TYR A 132 5.89 -7.56 -4.66
CA TYR A 132 6.52 -6.93 -3.51
C TYR A 132 6.89 -7.92 -2.40
N ASP A 133 6.29 -9.11 -2.40
CA ASP A 133 6.59 -10.16 -1.41
C ASP A 133 7.75 -11.06 -1.88
N ALA A 134 8.11 -11.02 -3.18
CA ALA A 134 9.19 -11.83 -3.75
C ALA A 134 10.51 -11.80 -2.95
N PRO A 135 10.92 -10.68 -2.34
CA PRO A 135 12.13 -10.63 -1.53
C PRO A 135 11.98 -11.16 -0.10
N PHE A 136 10.75 -11.17 0.40
CA PHE A 136 10.41 -11.52 1.77
C PHE A 136 9.87 -12.95 1.88
N LYS A 137 10.16 -13.82 0.89
CA LYS A 137 9.69 -15.22 0.88
C LYS A 137 10.04 -16.00 2.15
N ASN A 138 11.18 -15.69 2.78
CA ASN A 138 11.60 -16.32 4.04
C ASN A 138 11.03 -15.63 5.28
N TYR A 139 10.39 -14.48 5.11
CA TYR A 139 9.80 -13.64 6.16
C TYR A 139 8.40 -13.15 5.72
N PRO A 140 7.47 -14.08 5.42
CA PRO A 140 6.12 -13.69 5.00
C PRO A 140 5.46 -12.86 6.10
N TRP A 141 4.75 -11.81 5.70
CA TRP A 141 4.18 -10.83 6.63
C TRP A 141 3.40 -11.46 7.78
N GLU A 142 2.54 -12.45 7.50
CA GLU A 142 1.72 -13.10 8.53
C GLU A 142 2.55 -13.79 9.62
N GLU A 143 3.68 -14.38 9.27
CA GLU A 143 4.56 -15.03 10.26
C GLU A 143 5.33 -13.99 11.08
N VAL A 144 5.77 -12.90 10.43
CA VAL A 144 6.39 -11.75 11.11
C VAL A 144 5.39 -11.10 12.08
N ARG A 145 4.15 -10.89 11.65
CA ARG A 145 3.07 -10.33 12.47
C ARG A 145 2.81 -11.17 13.71
N LYS A 146 2.57 -12.47 13.55
CA LYS A 146 2.33 -13.39 14.68
C LYS A 146 3.50 -13.45 15.65
N PHE A 147 4.73 -13.41 15.14
CA PHE A 147 5.93 -13.34 15.97
C PHE A 147 5.95 -12.06 16.82
N LEU A 148 5.65 -10.90 16.22
CA LEU A 148 5.61 -9.62 16.92
C LEU A 148 4.48 -9.56 17.96
N GLU A 149 3.30 -10.08 17.64
CA GLU A 149 2.19 -10.22 18.59
C GLU A 149 2.61 -11.08 19.80
N ARG A 150 3.21 -12.25 19.55
CA ARG A 150 3.59 -13.20 20.60
C ARG A 150 4.76 -12.73 21.45
N GLU A 151 5.85 -12.29 20.83
CA GLU A 151 7.12 -12.02 21.52
C GLU A 151 7.25 -10.57 22.01
N ARG A 152 6.50 -9.64 21.40
CA ARG A 152 6.59 -8.21 21.72
C ARG A 152 5.27 -7.64 22.26
N GLY A 153 4.19 -8.42 22.28
CA GLY A 153 2.88 -7.96 22.75
C GLY A 153 2.31 -6.82 21.91
N ILE A 154 2.72 -6.71 20.63
CA ILE A 154 2.23 -5.67 19.73
C ILE A 154 0.79 -6.01 19.34
N ASP A 155 -0.12 -5.06 19.52
CA ASP A 155 -1.48 -5.14 19.00
C ASP A 155 -1.61 -4.23 17.76
N PHE A 156 -1.61 -4.85 16.58
CA PHE A 156 -1.75 -4.16 15.30
C PHE A 156 -3.16 -3.58 15.07
N PHE A 157 -4.14 -3.89 15.92
CA PHE A 157 -5.49 -3.34 15.88
C PHE A 157 -5.72 -2.21 16.88
N ASP A 158 -4.81 -1.97 17.84
CA ASP A 158 -4.86 -0.75 18.65
C ASP A 158 -4.67 0.47 17.72
N LYS A 159 -5.49 1.49 17.93
CA LYS A 159 -5.44 2.75 17.19
C LYS A 159 -4.22 3.62 17.55
N ARG A 160 -3.48 3.25 18.60
CA ARG A 160 -2.32 3.98 19.13
C ARG A 160 -0.98 3.31 18.79
N THR A 161 -1.01 2.12 18.22
CA THR A 161 0.17 1.36 17.75
C THR A 161 0.45 1.72 16.30
#